data_AF-A0A5N5E1U4-F1
#
_entry.id   AF-A0A5N5E1U4-F1
#
_cell.length_a   1.000
_cell.length_b   1.000
_cell.length_c   1.000
_cell.angle_alpha   90.00
_cell.angle_beta   90.00
_cell.angle_gamma   90.00
#
_symmetry.space_group_name_H-M   'P 1'
#
loop_
_entity.id
_entity.type
_entity.pdbx_description
1 polymer ?
#
loop_
_entity_poly.entity_id
_entity_poly.type
_entity_poly.pdbx_seq_one_letter_code
_entity_poly.pdbx_strand_id
1 'polypeptide(L)'
;MVRQTGGVSVATSPERAVPRPVLADAVELARTAVVDLHEGGVGAYLGVTSEDEFAATHRFAADIPGYRGWQWAVVVAAGPEDTRATVSELALLPGPDALVAPEWLPWDQRIRPGDLSVGDLLAPPAEDPRLVPGYVATGDPEVDEVALEIGLGRKQVMSLEGRLDAAQRWFDGDFGPESEMAKAAPSTCGLCGFFLPLAGSLHAAFGVCGNELSADGRVVSVSYGCGAHSDTSLPLGAGSPQFDAFDDGAVELIAVPARPSSVVAVEDSVSTE
;
A
#
# COMPACT_ATOMS: atom_id res chain seq x y z
N MET A 1 -12.28 10.29 30.82
CA MET A 1 -13.19 10.47 29.68
C MET A 1 -13.24 9.14 28.94
N VAL A 2 -14.24 8.32 29.23
CA VAL A 2 -14.37 6.95 28.69
C VAL A 2 -14.63 7.10 27.19
N ARG A 3 -13.70 6.65 26.34
CA ARG A 3 -13.91 6.60 24.90
C ARG A 3 -14.84 5.42 24.62
N GLN A 4 -16.07 5.74 24.24
CA GLN A 4 -17.08 4.78 23.83
C GLN A 4 -16.81 4.39 22.36
N THR A 5 -15.82 3.53 22.13
CA THR A 5 -15.52 2.92 20.82
C THR A 5 -16.17 1.55 20.68
N GLY A 6 -17.26 1.29 21.41
CA GLY A 6 -18.03 0.06 21.25
C GLY A 6 -18.52 -0.02 19.81
N GLY A 7 -17.89 -0.89 19.02
CA GLY A 7 -18.41 -1.26 17.71
C GLY A 7 -19.86 -1.68 17.85
N VAL A 8 -20.67 -1.37 16.85
CA VAL A 8 -22.03 -1.89 16.77
C VAL A 8 -21.93 -3.40 16.60
N SER A 9 -22.00 -4.12 17.72
CA SER A 9 -22.17 -5.56 17.72
C SER A 9 -23.59 -5.82 17.24
N VAL A 10 -23.74 -6.33 16.02
CA VAL A 10 -24.97 -7.00 15.62
C VAL A 10 -24.96 -8.32 16.38
N ALA A 11 -25.52 -8.30 17.59
CA ALA A 11 -25.77 -9.50 18.36
C ALA A 11 -26.73 -10.37 17.52
N THR A 12 -26.19 -11.38 16.87
CA THR A 12 -26.99 -12.40 16.21
C THR A 12 -27.48 -13.35 17.29
N SER A 13 -28.75 -13.22 17.66
CA SER A 13 -29.38 -14.14 18.61
C SER A 13 -29.43 -15.55 17.98
N PRO A 14 -28.88 -16.60 18.64
CA PRO A 14 -28.57 -17.88 17.99
C PRO A 14 -29.75 -18.84 17.83
N GLU A 15 -30.97 -18.48 18.25
CA GLU A 15 -32.19 -19.24 17.94
C GLU A 15 -33.03 -18.45 16.95
N ARG A 16 -33.01 -18.87 15.68
CA ARG A 16 -33.96 -18.39 14.66
C ARG A 16 -35.36 -18.90 15.01
N ALA A 17 -36.02 -18.23 15.94
CA ALA A 17 -37.46 -18.34 16.09
C ALA A 17 -38.10 -17.97 14.75
N VAL A 18 -39.09 -18.75 14.31
CA VAL A 18 -39.89 -18.42 13.14
C VAL A 18 -40.77 -17.23 13.53
N PRO A 19 -40.72 -16.08 12.83
CA PRO A 19 -41.56 -14.94 13.16
C PRO A 19 -43.04 -15.31 13.08
N ARG A 20 -43.88 -14.70 13.93
CA ARG A 20 -45.34 -14.85 13.81
C ARG A 20 -45.80 -14.48 12.39
N PRO A 21 -46.85 -15.12 11.85
CA PRO A 21 -47.33 -14.85 10.49
C PRO A 21 -47.58 -13.36 10.21
N VAL A 22 -48.18 -12.63 11.17
CA VAL A 22 -48.43 -11.18 11.03
C VAL A 22 -47.15 -10.35 10.79
N LEU A 23 -46.01 -10.81 11.33
CA LEU A 23 -44.70 -10.19 11.12
C LEU A 23 -44.05 -10.73 9.84
N ALA A 24 -44.03 -12.07 9.65
CA ALA A 24 -43.41 -12.70 8.49
C ALA A 24 -44.05 -12.26 7.15
N ASP A 25 -45.36 -12.01 7.14
CA ASP A 25 -46.12 -11.61 5.95
C ASP A 25 -46.04 -10.10 5.66
N ALA A 26 -45.38 -9.31 6.51
CA ALA A 26 -45.29 -7.85 6.39
C ALA A 26 -44.28 -7.36 5.33
N VAL A 27 -43.89 -8.20 4.37
CA VAL A 27 -42.89 -7.89 3.34
C VAL A 27 -43.27 -6.65 2.53
N GLU A 28 -44.53 -6.53 2.11
CA GLU A 28 -44.99 -5.40 1.30
C GLU A 28 -45.06 -4.10 2.11
N LEU A 29 -45.44 -4.18 3.39
CA LEU A 29 -45.38 -3.04 4.31
C LEU A 29 -43.94 -2.54 4.44
N ALA A 30 -43.00 -3.46 4.65
CA ALA A 30 -41.59 -3.13 4.79
C ALA A 30 -40.99 -2.56 3.49
N ARG A 31 -41.32 -3.15 2.33
CA ARG A 31 -40.88 -2.64 1.03
C ARG A 31 -41.42 -1.23 0.78
N THR A 32 -42.70 -1.00 1.05
CA THR A 32 -43.35 0.30 0.87
C THR A 32 -42.67 1.37 1.73
N ALA A 33 -42.33 1.04 2.98
CA ALA A 33 -41.61 1.96 3.87
C ALA A 33 -40.26 2.42 3.31
N VAL A 34 -39.51 1.54 2.64
CA VAL A 34 -38.25 1.90 1.98
C VAL A 34 -38.50 2.78 0.75
N VAL A 35 -39.49 2.45 -0.07
CA VAL A 35 -39.84 3.25 -1.25
C VAL A 35 -40.27 4.66 -0.84
N ASP A 36 -41.09 4.78 0.20
CA ASP A 36 -41.62 6.05 0.69
C ASP A 36 -40.54 6.97 1.30
N LEU A 37 -39.37 6.43 1.66
CA LEU A 37 -38.24 7.23 2.12
C LEU A 37 -37.64 8.08 0.98
N HIS A 38 -37.76 7.65 -0.27
CA HIS A 38 -37.18 8.31 -1.46
C HIS A 38 -35.65 8.54 -1.38
N GLU A 39 -34.93 7.80 -0.52
CA GLU A 39 -33.48 7.95 -0.30
C GLU A 39 -32.63 6.92 -1.08
N GLY A 40 -33.25 6.09 -1.91
CA GLY A 40 -32.50 5.15 -2.75
C GLY A 40 -33.34 4.02 -3.33
N GLY A 41 -32.69 3.17 -4.13
CA GLY A 41 -33.32 1.98 -4.71
C GLY A 41 -33.50 0.86 -3.67
N VAL A 42 -34.68 0.25 -3.68
CA VAL A 42 -34.97 -0.99 -2.96
C VAL A 42 -34.83 -2.18 -3.91
N GLY A 43 -33.89 -3.06 -3.62
CA GLY A 43 -33.59 -4.21 -4.46
C GLY A 43 -34.38 -5.47 -4.07
N ALA A 44 -33.73 -6.61 -4.31
CA ALA A 44 -34.25 -7.93 -4.01
C ALA A 44 -34.55 -8.10 -2.51
N TYR A 45 -35.61 -8.86 -2.18
CA TYR A 45 -35.89 -9.24 -0.81
C TYR A 45 -34.90 -10.32 -0.35
N LEU A 46 -34.28 -10.11 0.81
CA LEU A 46 -33.23 -10.97 1.35
C LEU A 46 -33.74 -11.91 2.46
N GLY A 47 -34.94 -11.66 2.98
CA GLY A 47 -35.57 -12.48 4.00
C GLY A 47 -36.03 -11.69 5.23
N VAL A 48 -36.54 -12.42 6.21
CA VAL A 48 -36.99 -11.91 7.50
C VAL A 48 -36.28 -12.67 8.61
N THR A 49 -35.93 -11.96 9.67
CA THR A 49 -35.39 -12.52 10.90
C THR A 49 -36.26 -12.08 12.07
N SER A 50 -36.59 -12.99 12.99
CA SER A 50 -37.28 -12.64 14.23
C SER A 50 -36.30 -11.89 15.14
N GLU A 51 -36.73 -10.74 15.68
CA GLU A 51 -35.99 -10.03 16.74
C GLU A 51 -36.49 -10.53 18.10
N ASP A 52 -37.82 -10.62 18.26
CA ASP A 52 -38.52 -11.22 19.41
C ASP A 52 -39.93 -11.71 19.01
N GLU A 53 -40.84 -11.90 19.98
CA GLU A 53 -42.23 -12.32 19.75
C GLU A 53 -43.12 -11.25 19.10
N PHE A 54 -42.75 -9.97 19.20
CA PHE A 54 -43.53 -8.83 18.75
C PHE A 54 -42.86 -8.03 17.64
N ALA A 55 -41.62 -8.36 17.27
CA ALA A 55 -40.85 -7.68 16.24
C ALA A 55 -40.05 -8.62 15.31
N ALA A 56 -39.95 -8.22 14.05
CA ALA A 56 -39.12 -8.91 13.04
C ALA A 56 -38.48 -7.90 12.08
N THR A 57 -37.30 -8.23 11.56
CA THR A 57 -36.57 -7.40 10.60
C THR A 57 -36.67 -7.99 9.20
N HIS A 58 -37.30 -7.26 8.28
CA HIS A 58 -37.26 -7.54 6.85
C HIS A 58 -36.04 -6.89 6.22
N ARG A 59 -35.31 -7.63 5.40
CA ARG A 59 -34.11 -7.15 4.72
C ARG A 59 -34.29 -7.10 3.21
N PHE A 60 -33.80 -6.04 2.58
CA PHE A 60 -33.76 -5.87 1.13
C PHE A 60 -32.37 -5.44 0.71
N ALA A 61 -31.90 -5.87 -0.46
CA ALA A 61 -30.69 -5.33 -1.05
C ALA A 61 -30.86 -3.81 -1.28
N ALA A 62 -29.79 -3.04 -1.10
CA ALA A 62 -29.79 -1.62 -1.42
C ALA A 62 -29.29 -1.40 -2.85
N ASP A 63 -30.18 -0.99 -3.75
CA ASP A 63 -29.83 -0.63 -5.13
C ASP A 63 -29.46 0.86 -5.19
N ILE A 64 -28.39 1.21 -4.48
CA ILE A 64 -27.90 2.59 -4.33
C ILE A 64 -26.44 2.66 -4.79
N PRO A 65 -26.10 3.55 -5.74
CA PRO A 65 -24.71 3.75 -6.16
C PRO A 65 -23.79 4.05 -4.97
N GLY A 66 -22.67 3.32 -4.86
CA GLY A 66 -21.70 3.45 -3.77
C GLY A 66 -21.97 2.55 -2.56
N TYR A 67 -23.16 1.98 -2.41
CA TYR A 67 -23.56 1.13 -1.28
C TYR A 67 -23.56 -0.36 -1.64
N ARG A 68 -22.55 -0.82 -2.40
CA ARG A 68 -22.43 -2.23 -2.78
C ARG A 68 -22.40 -3.12 -1.54
N GLY A 69 -23.28 -4.13 -1.52
CA GLY A 69 -23.39 -5.11 -0.43
C GLY A 69 -24.15 -4.60 0.80
N TRP A 70 -24.66 -3.35 0.77
CA TRP A 70 -25.52 -2.83 1.83
C TRP A 70 -26.97 -3.31 1.65
N GLN A 71 -27.71 -3.25 2.74
CA GLN A 71 -29.08 -3.75 2.83
C GLN A 71 -29.95 -2.78 3.63
N TRP A 72 -31.17 -2.57 3.16
CA TRP A 72 -32.23 -1.98 3.97
C TRP A 72 -32.68 -2.99 5.02
N ALA A 73 -32.73 -2.57 6.28
CA ALA A 73 -33.30 -3.32 7.38
C ALA A 73 -34.53 -2.56 7.89
N VAL A 74 -35.70 -3.19 7.78
CA VAL A 74 -36.98 -2.63 8.21
C VAL A 74 -37.51 -3.47 9.34
N VAL A 75 -37.56 -2.90 10.53
CA VAL A 75 -38.12 -3.58 11.70
C VAL A 75 -39.62 -3.30 11.72
N VAL A 76 -40.40 -4.37 11.69
CA VAL A 76 -41.85 -4.33 11.87
C VAL A 76 -42.23 -4.84 13.24
N ALA A 77 -43.30 -4.33 13.81
CA ALA A 77 -43.81 -4.73 15.12
C ALA A 77 -45.32 -4.96 15.10
N ALA A 78 -45.80 -5.89 15.92
CA ALA A 78 -47.22 -6.20 16.11
C ALA A 78 -47.44 -6.71 17.54
N GLY A 79 -48.39 -6.11 18.26
CA GLY A 79 -48.80 -6.57 19.59
C GLY A 79 -49.37 -7.99 19.58
N PRO A 80 -49.64 -8.58 20.76
CA PRO A 80 -50.08 -9.98 20.87
C PRO A 80 -51.33 -10.32 20.05
N GLU A 81 -52.32 -9.42 20.09
CA GLU A 81 -53.64 -9.59 19.44
C GLU A 81 -53.74 -8.83 18.11
N ASP A 82 -52.67 -8.16 17.68
CA ASP A 82 -52.69 -7.36 16.45
C ASP A 82 -52.73 -8.27 15.23
N THR A 83 -53.64 -7.95 14.31
CA THR A 83 -53.78 -8.63 13.02
C THR A 83 -52.97 -7.96 11.91
N ARG A 84 -52.29 -6.86 12.22
CA ARG A 84 -51.47 -6.08 11.28
C ARG A 84 -50.20 -5.60 11.97
N ALA A 85 -49.08 -5.71 11.28
CA ALA A 85 -47.83 -5.09 11.72
C ALA A 85 -47.78 -3.59 11.38
N THR A 86 -46.97 -2.86 12.14
CA THR A 86 -46.54 -1.47 11.88
C THR A 86 -45.03 -1.43 11.65
N VAL A 87 -44.52 -0.35 11.08
CA VAL A 87 -43.07 -0.14 10.94
C VAL A 87 -42.57 0.56 12.20
N SER A 88 -41.55 -0.01 12.84
CA SER A 88 -40.90 0.54 14.02
C SER A 88 -39.70 1.41 13.64
N GLU A 89 -38.80 0.86 12.83
CA GLU A 89 -37.60 1.56 12.37
C GLU A 89 -37.17 1.06 10.98
N LEU A 90 -36.38 1.89 10.32
CA LEU A 90 -35.78 1.60 9.02
C LEU A 90 -34.36 2.14 9.03
N ALA A 91 -33.41 1.30 8.66
CA ALA A 91 -32.00 1.67 8.57
C ALA A 91 -31.33 1.06 7.34
N LEU A 92 -30.33 1.76 6.80
CA LEU A 92 -29.41 1.23 5.81
C LEU A 92 -28.18 0.68 6.53
N LEU A 93 -27.97 -0.63 6.46
CA LEU A 93 -26.92 -1.33 7.21
C LEU A 93 -25.97 -2.09 6.27
N PRO A 94 -24.69 -2.24 6.64
CA PRO A 94 -23.77 -3.06 5.86
C PRO A 94 -24.22 -4.53 5.92
N GLY A 95 -24.29 -5.18 4.76
CA GLY A 95 -24.38 -6.64 4.66
C GLY A 95 -23.01 -7.31 4.73
N PRO A 96 -22.96 -8.65 4.65
CA PRO A 96 -21.70 -9.43 4.72
C PRO A 96 -20.68 -9.04 3.65
N ASP A 97 -21.18 -8.62 2.48
CA ASP A 97 -20.36 -8.23 1.33
C ASP A 97 -20.20 -6.70 1.20
N ALA A 98 -20.62 -5.94 2.22
CA ALA A 98 -20.53 -4.49 2.19
C ALA A 98 -19.09 -4.01 2.31
N LEU A 99 -18.73 -3.07 1.45
CA LEU A 99 -17.51 -2.29 1.65
C LEU A 99 -17.75 -1.31 2.79
N VAL A 100 -17.08 -1.55 3.92
CA VAL A 100 -17.09 -0.68 5.09
C VAL A 100 -15.77 0.08 5.20
N ALA A 101 -15.81 1.22 5.90
CA ALA A 101 -14.59 1.96 6.19
C ALA A 101 -13.61 1.08 7.00
N PRO A 102 -12.29 1.20 6.75
CA PRO A 102 -11.29 0.56 7.59
C PRO A 102 -11.36 1.10 9.02
N GLU A 103 -10.73 0.38 9.95
CA GLU A 103 -10.63 0.84 11.33
C GLU A 103 -9.95 2.22 11.39
N TRP A 104 -10.50 3.09 12.24
CA TRP A 104 -9.93 4.42 12.44
C TRP A 104 -8.59 4.31 13.16
N LEU A 105 -7.53 4.78 12.53
CA LEU A 105 -6.20 4.86 13.15
C LEU A 105 -5.98 6.24 13.78
N PRO A 106 -5.43 6.32 15.01
CA PRO A 106 -4.88 7.56 15.59
C PRO A 106 -3.91 8.27 14.65
N TRP A 107 -3.87 9.61 14.68
CA TRP A 107 -3.07 10.40 13.74
C TRP A 107 -1.57 10.06 13.79
N ASP A 108 -1.05 9.75 14.98
CA ASP A 108 0.34 9.36 15.25
C ASP A 108 0.70 8.01 14.63
N GLN A 109 -0.30 7.16 14.42
CA GLN A 109 -0.15 5.86 13.75
C GLN A 109 -0.35 5.96 12.23
N ARG A 110 -0.71 7.15 11.70
CA ARG A 110 -0.85 7.38 10.26
C ARG A 110 0.44 7.82 9.61
N ILE A 111 1.37 8.41 10.38
CA ILE A 111 2.62 8.96 9.87
C ILE A 111 3.53 7.82 9.41
N ARG A 112 3.99 7.91 8.16
CA ARG A 112 4.88 6.97 7.51
C ARG A 112 6.23 7.61 7.19
N PRO A 113 7.28 6.80 6.96
CA PRO A 113 8.54 7.30 6.43
C PRO A 113 8.30 8.09 5.13
N GLY A 114 8.79 9.34 5.09
CA GLY A 114 8.64 10.24 3.94
C GLY A 114 7.47 11.24 4.03
N ASP A 115 6.59 11.12 5.04
CA ASP A 115 5.45 12.04 5.18
C ASP A 115 5.84 13.44 5.69
N LEU A 116 7.02 13.58 6.29
CA LEU A 116 7.50 14.86 6.83
C LEU A 116 7.99 15.79 5.72
N SER A 117 7.46 17.00 5.69
CA SER A 117 7.83 18.09 4.80
C SER A 117 8.71 19.13 5.51
N VAL A 118 9.18 20.12 4.75
CA VAL A 118 10.00 21.22 5.29
C VAL A 118 9.21 21.99 6.36
N GLY A 119 9.76 22.02 7.58
CA GLY A 119 9.17 22.72 8.72
C GLY A 119 8.34 21.83 9.65
N ASP A 120 8.04 20.58 9.27
CA ASP A 120 7.32 19.66 10.13
C ASP A 120 8.18 19.22 11.32
N LEU A 121 7.56 19.14 12.50
CA LEU A 121 8.18 18.66 13.72
C LEU A 121 7.43 17.43 14.22
N LEU A 122 8.11 16.28 14.20
CA LEU A 122 7.61 15.04 14.78
C LEU A 122 8.43 14.72 16.02
N ALA A 123 7.82 14.89 17.19
CA ALA A 123 8.44 14.50 18.44
C ALA A 123 8.47 12.97 18.55
N PRO A 124 9.59 12.37 19.02
CA PRO A 124 9.57 10.98 19.46
C PRO A 124 8.50 10.76 20.53
N PRO A 125 7.92 9.56 20.63
CA PRO A 125 7.06 9.19 21.74
C PRO A 125 7.74 9.43 23.09
N ALA A 126 6.94 9.69 24.12
CA ALA A 126 7.46 9.68 25.49
C ALA A 126 8.07 8.30 25.79
N GLU A 127 9.27 8.30 26.39
CA GLU A 127 10.00 7.07 26.73
C GLU A 127 10.28 6.15 25.53
N ASP A 128 10.55 6.73 24.35
CA ASP A 128 10.95 5.97 23.16
C ASP A 128 12.16 5.05 23.46
N PRO A 129 12.02 3.71 23.38
CA PRO A 129 13.06 2.76 23.75
C PRO A 129 14.29 2.85 22.84
N ARG A 130 14.16 3.49 21.68
CA ARG A 130 15.27 3.73 20.74
C ARG A 130 16.19 4.86 21.20
N LEU A 131 15.83 5.60 22.24
CA LEU A 131 16.59 6.74 22.75
C LEU A 131 16.97 6.55 24.22
N VAL A 132 18.22 6.85 24.55
CA VAL A 132 18.71 6.94 25.93
C VAL A 132 19.33 8.32 26.16
N PRO A 133 19.37 8.82 27.41
CA PRO A 133 20.05 10.08 27.68
C PRO A 133 21.52 10.01 27.29
N GLY A 134 22.04 11.08 26.68
CA GLY A 134 23.39 11.12 26.09
C GLY A 134 24.55 11.09 27.09
N TYR A 135 24.25 10.94 28.38
CA TYR A 135 25.20 10.90 29.50
C TYR A 135 25.13 9.60 30.31
N VAL A 136 24.30 8.63 29.90
CA VAL A 136 24.12 7.39 30.67
C VAL A 136 25.10 6.32 30.18
N ALA A 137 25.96 5.88 31.10
CA ALA A 137 26.91 4.77 30.94
C ALA A 137 26.56 3.61 31.91
N THR A 138 27.21 2.47 31.74
CA THR A 138 26.67 1.09 31.71
C THR A 138 26.64 0.32 33.02
N GLY A 139 27.27 0.82 34.08
CA GLY A 139 27.35 0.10 35.35
C GLY A 139 28.57 -0.83 35.50
N ASP A 140 29.53 -0.76 34.58
CA ASP A 140 30.88 -1.34 34.70
C ASP A 140 31.93 -0.22 34.88
N PRO A 141 32.73 -0.19 35.98
CA PRO A 141 33.60 0.93 36.32
C PRO A 141 34.81 1.20 35.40
N GLU A 142 35.30 0.23 34.62
CA GLU A 142 36.42 0.45 33.67
C GLU A 142 35.91 0.86 32.27
N VAL A 143 34.66 0.49 31.95
CA VAL A 143 34.00 0.74 30.66
C VAL A 143 33.44 2.17 30.59
N ASP A 144 33.03 2.72 31.74
CA ASP A 144 32.43 4.05 31.84
C ASP A 144 33.48 5.20 31.90
N GLU A 145 34.78 4.92 32.05
CA GLU A 145 35.84 5.94 32.15
C GLU A 145 36.26 6.54 30.78
N VAL A 146 35.90 5.87 29.67
CA VAL A 146 36.00 6.35 28.27
C VAL A 146 34.69 7.01 27.79
N ALA A 147 33.66 7.08 28.65
CA ALA A 147 32.28 7.48 28.32
C ALA A 147 32.05 8.97 28.01
N LEU A 148 33.09 9.75 27.68
CA LEU A 148 32.99 11.18 27.33
C LEU A 148 33.65 11.54 26.00
N GLU A 149 33.57 10.70 24.96
CA GLU A 149 33.13 11.30 23.69
C GLU A 149 31.65 11.60 23.87
N ILE A 150 31.42 12.72 24.56
CA ILE A 150 30.17 13.39 24.88
C ILE A 150 29.18 13.09 23.75
N GLY A 151 27.89 13.03 24.04
CA GLY A 151 26.88 13.24 23.01
C GLY A 151 27.10 14.50 22.14
N LEU A 152 28.25 15.20 22.11
CA LEU A 152 28.52 16.44 21.40
C LEU A 152 27.49 17.51 21.79
N GLY A 153 27.03 17.49 23.04
CA GLY A 153 25.92 18.31 23.54
C GLY A 153 24.51 17.77 23.25
N ARG A 154 24.36 16.56 22.69
CA ARG A 154 23.08 15.90 22.43
C ARG A 154 22.43 15.42 23.73
N LYS A 155 21.17 15.82 23.93
CA LYS A 155 20.35 15.41 25.10
C LYS A 155 20.10 13.91 25.13
N GLN A 156 19.94 13.30 23.96
CA GLN A 156 19.68 11.86 23.80
C GLN A 156 20.54 11.31 22.67
N VAL A 157 20.86 10.02 22.76
CA VAL A 157 21.54 9.24 21.73
C VAL A 157 20.78 7.94 21.48
N MET A 158 21.06 7.28 20.36
CA MET A 158 20.42 6.01 20.03
C MET A 158 20.79 4.93 21.06
N SER A 159 19.79 4.22 21.58
CA SER A 159 19.98 3.09 22.49
C SER A 159 20.57 1.88 21.77
N LEU A 160 20.91 0.82 22.51
CA LEU A 160 21.26 -0.47 21.90
C LEU A 160 20.12 -1.00 21.05
N GLU A 161 18.89 -0.99 21.58
CA GLU A 161 17.69 -1.46 20.88
C GLU A 161 17.45 -0.67 19.59
N GLY A 162 17.56 0.66 19.64
CA GLY A 162 17.44 1.49 18.44
C GLY A 162 18.48 1.13 17.38
N ARG A 163 19.74 0.92 17.78
CA ARG A 163 20.81 0.53 16.84
C ARG A 163 20.55 -0.83 16.22
N LEU A 164 20.06 -1.80 17.00
CA LEU A 164 19.72 -3.13 16.51
C LEU A 164 18.53 -3.10 15.54
N ASP A 165 17.48 -2.33 15.85
CA ASP A 165 16.34 -2.13 14.93
C ASP A 165 16.80 -1.53 13.60
N ALA A 166 17.60 -0.47 13.64
CA ALA A 166 18.14 0.13 12.41
C ALA A 166 19.05 -0.82 11.64
N ALA A 167 19.93 -1.55 12.32
CA ALA A 167 20.80 -2.54 11.70
C ALA A 167 19.98 -3.62 10.97
N GLN A 168 18.92 -4.13 11.60
CA GLN A 168 18.03 -5.12 10.99
C GLN A 168 17.37 -4.55 9.74
N ARG A 169 16.77 -3.36 9.82
CA ARG A 169 16.11 -2.73 8.66
C ARG A 169 17.08 -2.43 7.50
N TRP A 170 18.32 -2.08 7.79
CA TRP A 170 19.33 -1.86 6.75
C TRP A 170 19.84 -3.16 6.14
N PHE A 171 20.00 -4.21 6.95
CA PHE A 171 20.41 -5.53 6.49
C PHE A 171 19.35 -6.17 5.59
N ASP A 172 18.07 -6.03 5.93
CA ASP A 172 16.96 -6.58 5.14
C ASP A 172 16.55 -5.69 3.97
N GLY A 173 17.09 -4.47 3.90
CA GLY A 173 16.71 -3.47 2.91
C GLY A 173 17.41 -3.62 1.55
N ASP A 174 17.12 -2.68 0.66
CA ASP A 174 17.62 -2.68 -0.73
C ASP A 174 19.15 -2.60 -0.85
N PHE A 175 19.83 -2.16 0.22
CA PHE A 175 21.29 -2.07 0.32
C PHE A 175 21.88 -3.11 1.29
N GLY A 176 21.11 -4.17 1.53
CA GLY A 176 21.51 -5.35 2.27
C GLY A 176 22.19 -6.41 1.41
N PRO A 177 22.81 -7.43 2.02
CA PRO A 177 23.48 -8.51 1.31
C PRO A 177 22.54 -9.35 0.43
N GLU A 178 21.27 -9.44 0.80
CA GLU A 178 20.28 -10.26 0.09
C GLU A 178 19.55 -9.51 -1.03
N SER A 179 19.91 -8.24 -1.28
CA SER A 179 19.37 -7.50 -2.42
C SER A 179 19.81 -8.15 -3.74
N GLU A 180 18.95 -8.05 -4.75
CA GLU A 180 19.25 -8.62 -6.07
C GLU A 180 20.51 -7.99 -6.69
N MET A 181 20.75 -6.70 -6.44
CA MET A 181 21.98 -6.03 -6.86
C MET A 181 23.22 -6.64 -6.17
N ALA A 182 23.17 -6.88 -4.86
CA ALA A 182 24.28 -7.48 -4.13
C ALA A 182 24.59 -8.90 -4.61
N LYS A 183 23.56 -9.72 -4.86
CA LYS A 183 23.72 -11.08 -5.39
C LYS A 183 24.32 -11.13 -6.78
N ALA A 184 24.03 -10.13 -7.62
CA ALA A 184 24.55 -10.03 -8.99
C ALA A 184 25.92 -9.36 -9.07
N ALA A 185 26.34 -8.64 -8.02
CA ALA A 185 27.56 -7.87 -8.03
C ALA A 185 28.81 -8.78 -7.97
N PRO A 186 29.90 -8.41 -8.66
CA PRO A 186 31.11 -9.22 -8.69
C PRO A 186 31.96 -9.10 -7.41
N SER A 187 31.68 -8.10 -6.57
CA SER A 187 32.41 -7.81 -5.33
C SER A 187 31.51 -7.05 -4.35
N THR A 188 31.94 -6.98 -3.09
CA THR A 188 31.19 -6.35 -2.00
C THR A 188 31.82 -5.04 -1.54
N CYS A 189 31.00 -4.20 -0.91
CA CYS A 189 31.39 -2.90 -0.38
C CYS A 189 32.54 -2.99 0.63
N GLY A 190 32.67 -4.08 1.38
CA GLY A 190 33.78 -4.29 2.33
C GLY A 190 35.17 -4.31 1.66
N LEU A 191 35.24 -4.52 0.35
CA LEU A 191 36.47 -4.46 -0.45
C LEU A 191 36.55 -3.22 -1.35
N CYS A 192 35.50 -2.39 -1.37
CA CYS A 192 35.38 -1.28 -2.29
C CYS A 192 36.08 -0.03 -1.77
N GLY A 193 36.89 0.62 -2.59
CA GLY A 193 37.54 1.89 -2.25
C GLY A 193 36.59 3.08 -2.03
N PHE A 194 35.33 2.98 -2.47
CA PHE A 194 34.30 4.00 -2.23
C PHE A 194 33.50 3.78 -0.93
N PHE A 195 33.85 2.76 -0.13
CA PHE A 195 33.16 2.45 1.11
C PHE A 195 33.70 3.31 2.26
N LEU A 196 32.81 4.11 2.86
CA LEU A 196 33.11 4.97 4.00
C LEU A 196 32.53 4.32 5.27
N PRO A 197 33.33 3.70 6.15
CA PRO A 197 32.79 2.92 7.25
C PRO A 197 32.14 3.80 8.33
N LEU A 198 31.03 3.34 8.92
CA LEU A 198 30.38 4.04 10.03
C LEU A 198 31.25 4.00 11.30
N ALA A 199 31.03 4.91 12.24
CA ALA A 199 31.70 4.88 13.54
C ALA A 199 30.98 3.97 14.55
N GLY A 200 31.69 3.58 15.61
CA GLY A 200 31.12 2.87 16.77
C GLY A 200 30.70 1.43 16.48
N SER A 201 29.69 0.95 17.20
CA SER A 201 29.30 -0.48 17.21
C SER A 201 28.75 -1.02 15.89
N LEU A 202 28.35 -0.15 14.94
CA LEU A 202 27.86 -0.56 13.62
C LEU A 202 28.97 -0.65 12.55
N HIS A 203 30.18 -0.16 12.86
CA HIS A 203 31.33 -0.08 11.95
C HIS A 203 31.63 -1.40 11.22
N ALA A 204 31.51 -2.52 11.93
CA ALA A 204 31.88 -3.83 11.40
C ALA A 204 30.92 -4.34 10.30
N ALA A 205 29.68 -3.82 10.24
CA ALA A 205 28.64 -4.35 9.36
C ALA A 205 28.13 -3.34 8.32
N PHE A 206 28.34 -2.04 8.54
CA PHE A 206 27.75 -0.99 7.72
C PHE A 206 28.69 0.20 7.46
N GLY A 207 28.51 0.82 6.31
CA GLY A 207 29.17 2.05 5.89
C GLY A 207 28.24 2.87 4.99
N VAL A 208 28.78 3.94 4.42
CA VAL A 208 28.12 4.77 3.41
C VAL A 208 28.84 4.59 2.08
N CYS A 209 28.10 4.46 0.98
CA CYS A 209 28.70 4.50 -0.34
C CYS A 209 28.96 5.96 -0.74
N GLY A 210 30.19 6.27 -1.14
CA GLY A 210 30.57 7.59 -1.64
C GLY A 210 30.76 7.66 -3.16
N ASN A 211 30.19 6.71 -3.91
CA ASN A 211 30.26 6.71 -5.37
C ASN A 211 28.98 7.30 -5.96
N GLU A 212 29.07 8.48 -6.58
CA GLU A 212 27.97 9.22 -7.22
C GLU A 212 27.20 8.41 -8.28
N LEU A 213 27.83 7.37 -8.85
CA LEU A 213 27.25 6.51 -9.87
C LEU A 213 26.55 5.26 -9.31
N SER A 214 26.42 5.15 -7.99
CA SER A 214 25.83 3.99 -7.30
C SER A 214 24.90 4.43 -6.17
N ALA A 215 24.94 3.73 -5.03
CA ALA A 215 24.16 4.01 -3.83
C ALA A 215 24.68 5.24 -3.05
N ASP A 216 25.06 6.33 -3.74
CA ASP A 216 25.69 7.50 -3.13
C ASP A 216 24.91 8.04 -1.93
N GLY A 217 25.61 8.29 -0.84
CA GLY A 217 25.04 8.79 0.41
C GLY A 217 24.08 7.81 1.11
N ARG A 218 23.96 6.56 0.65
CA ARG A 218 23.15 5.52 1.30
C ARG A 218 23.98 4.71 2.28
N VAL A 219 23.36 4.29 3.37
CA VAL A 219 23.92 3.26 4.24
C VAL A 219 23.85 1.93 3.50
N VAL A 220 24.98 1.24 3.41
CA VAL A 220 25.14 -0.05 2.73
C VAL A 220 25.74 -1.06 3.69
N SER A 221 25.33 -2.32 3.58
CA SER A 221 26.03 -3.42 4.25
C SER A 221 27.44 -3.58 3.71
N VAL A 222 28.40 -4.02 4.54
CA VAL A 222 29.72 -4.47 4.06
C VAL A 222 29.63 -5.58 3.02
N SER A 223 28.55 -6.35 3.05
CA SER A 223 28.27 -7.44 2.10
C SER A 223 27.34 -7.04 0.97
N TYR A 224 26.90 -5.78 0.90
CA TYR A 224 26.24 -5.24 -0.29
C TYR A 224 27.23 -5.17 -1.43
N GLY A 225 26.77 -5.29 -2.67
CA GLY A 225 27.60 -5.12 -3.86
C GLY A 225 26.86 -4.30 -4.92
N CYS A 226 27.62 -3.70 -5.85
CA CYS A 226 27.07 -2.98 -6.99
C CYS A 226 27.98 -3.12 -8.22
N GLY A 227 27.47 -2.75 -9.40
CA GLY A 227 28.26 -2.77 -10.64
C GLY A 227 29.35 -1.70 -10.73
N ALA A 228 29.24 -0.61 -9.95
CA ALA A 228 30.19 0.49 -9.92
C ALA A 228 31.20 0.36 -8.76
N HIS A 229 31.72 -0.86 -8.57
CA HIS A 229 32.78 -1.13 -7.60
C HIS A 229 34.10 -0.42 -8.01
N SER A 230 34.96 -0.06 -7.04
CA SER A 230 36.25 0.61 -7.32
C SER A 230 37.15 -0.19 -8.25
N ASP A 231 37.02 -1.51 -8.17
CA ASP A 231 37.85 -2.46 -8.91
C ASP A 231 37.16 -2.96 -10.19
N THR A 232 35.99 -2.42 -10.54
CA THR A 232 35.33 -2.73 -11.80
C THR A 232 36.24 -2.32 -12.96
N SER A 233 36.65 -3.30 -13.77
CA SER A 233 37.45 -3.07 -14.95
C SER A 233 36.57 -3.06 -16.20
N LEU A 234 36.91 -2.18 -17.14
CA LEU A 234 36.32 -2.23 -18.47
C LEU A 234 36.78 -3.50 -19.18
N PRO A 235 35.90 -4.18 -19.93
CA PRO A 235 36.33 -5.23 -20.84
C PRO A 235 37.42 -4.69 -21.77
N LEU A 236 38.50 -5.45 -21.93
CA LEU A 236 39.55 -5.12 -22.89
C LEU A 236 38.93 -5.09 -24.29
N GLY A 237 38.93 -3.91 -24.93
CA GLY A 237 38.19 -3.67 -26.18
C GLY A 237 37.70 -2.23 -26.39
N ALA A 238 37.93 -1.33 -25.43
CA ALA A 238 37.91 0.14 -25.55
C ALA A 238 36.99 0.73 -26.64
N GLY A 239 35.70 0.39 -26.61
CA GLY A 239 34.67 1.09 -27.38
C GLY A 239 34.37 0.57 -28.79
N SER A 240 34.91 -0.58 -29.21
CA SER A 240 34.32 -1.27 -30.37
C SER A 240 33.14 -2.08 -29.85
N PRO A 241 31.88 -1.78 -30.24
CA PRO A 241 30.76 -2.62 -29.84
C PRO A 241 31.02 -4.06 -30.32
N GLN A 242 30.67 -5.06 -29.52
CA GLN A 242 30.82 -6.49 -29.90
C GLN A 242 30.04 -6.83 -31.18
N PHE A 243 29.08 -5.99 -31.54
CA PHE A 243 28.25 -6.07 -32.73
C PHE A 243 28.32 -4.72 -33.45
N ASP A 244 28.11 -4.70 -34.77
CA ASP A 244 27.98 -3.45 -35.50
C ASP A 244 26.89 -2.58 -34.86
N ALA A 245 27.16 -1.28 -34.71
CA ALA A 245 26.15 -0.35 -34.23
C ALA A 245 24.93 -0.43 -35.15
N PHE A 246 23.75 -0.62 -34.57
CA PHE A 246 22.52 -0.61 -35.33
C PHE A 246 22.32 0.78 -35.93
N ASP A 247 22.51 0.90 -37.25
CA ASP A 247 22.32 2.15 -38.00
C ASP A 247 20.82 2.34 -38.28
N ASP A 248 20.18 3.17 -37.46
CA ASP A 248 18.78 3.57 -37.62
C ASP A 248 18.56 4.49 -38.84
N GLY A 249 19.64 4.91 -39.51
CA GLY A 249 19.65 5.63 -40.79
C GLY A 249 19.72 4.73 -42.03
N ALA A 250 19.79 3.41 -41.89
CA ALA A 250 19.83 2.49 -43.02
C ALA A 250 18.49 2.48 -43.77
N VAL A 251 18.45 3.08 -44.96
CA VAL A 251 17.26 3.12 -45.81
C VAL A 251 17.08 1.76 -46.49
N GLU A 252 15.98 1.07 -46.18
CA GLU A 252 15.57 -0.13 -46.92
C GLU A 252 15.05 0.26 -48.30
N LEU A 253 15.82 -0.04 -49.35
CA LEU A 253 15.43 0.20 -50.74
C LEU A 253 14.47 -0.90 -51.22
N ILE A 254 13.18 -0.65 -51.07
CA ILE A 254 12.14 -1.50 -51.69
C ILE A 254 12.05 -1.14 -53.17
N ALA A 255 12.45 -2.06 -54.04
CA ALA A 255 12.25 -1.92 -55.48
C ALA A 255 10.75 -1.98 -55.80
N VAL A 256 10.14 -0.82 -56.04
CA VAL A 256 8.76 -0.75 -56.53
C VAL A 256 8.77 -1.17 -58.01
N PRO A 257 8.07 -2.25 -58.39
CA PRO A 257 8.01 -2.66 -59.79
C PRO A 257 7.37 -1.54 -60.63
N ALA A 258 8.01 -1.21 -61.76
CA ALA A 258 7.55 -0.16 -62.66
C ALA A 258 6.12 -0.46 -63.12
N ARG A 259 5.22 0.51 -62.92
CA ARG A 259 3.85 0.44 -63.41
C ARG A 259 3.90 0.37 -64.95
N PRO A 260 3.30 -0.63 -65.60
CA PRO A 260 3.36 -0.72 -67.06
C PRO A 260 2.74 0.53 -67.68
N SER A 261 3.52 1.19 -68.53
CA SER A 261 3.09 2.33 -69.34
C SER A 261 2.01 1.87 -70.31
N SER A 262 0.78 2.36 -70.12
CA SER A 262 -0.28 2.21 -71.10
C SER A 262 -0.04 3.23 -72.22
N VAL A 263 0.69 2.82 -73.25
CA VAL A 263 0.75 3.57 -74.51
C VAL A 263 -0.55 3.30 -75.28
N VAL A 264 -1.41 4.31 -75.37
CA VAL A 264 -2.57 4.32 -76.28
C VAL A 264 -2.05 4.72 -77.66
N ALA A 265 -2.15 3.82 -78.63
CA ALA A 265 -1.81 4.10 -80.02
C ALA A 265 -2.82 5.08 -80.63
N VAL A 266 -2.33 6.17 -81.20
CA VAL A 266 -3.11 7.08 -82.05
C VAL A 266 -2.79 6.70 -83.50
N GLU A 267 -3.76 6.13 -84.20
CA GLU A 267 -3.71 5.93 -85.65
C GLU A 267 -3.96 7.27 -86.33
N ASP A 268 -3.04 7.70 -87.20
CA ASP A 268 -3.25 8.86 -88.06
C ASP A 268 -3.19 8.41 -89.53
N SER A 269 -4.34 8.48 -90.17
CA SER A 269 -4.60 8.07 -91.55
C SER A 269 -4.60 9.29 -92.46
N VAL A 270 -3.64 9.45 -93.37
CA VAL A 270 -3.80 10.36 -94.51
C VAL A 270 -3.06 9.85 -95.75
N SER A 271 -3.85 9.41 -96.73
CA SER A 271 -3.52 9.33 -98.15
C SER A 271 -3.33 10.73 -98.75
N THR A 272 -2.49 10.90 -99.77
CA THR A 272 -2.86 11.45 -101.10
C THR A 272 -1.62 11.43 -102.03
N GLU A 273 -1.84 10.81 -103.18
CA GLU A 273 -1.27 10.93 -104.55
C GLU A 273 0.18 11.38 -104.80
#